data_AF-A0A0M2PY09-F1
#
_entry.id   AF-A0A0M2PY09-F1
#
_cell.length_a   1.000
_cell.length_b   1.000
_cell.length_c   1.000
_cell.angle_alpha   90.00
_cell.angle_beta   90.00
_cell.angle_gamma   90.00
#
_symmetry.space_group_name_H-M   'P 1'
#
loop_
_entity.id
_entity.type
_entity.pdbx_description
1 polymer ?
#
loop_
_entity_poly.entity_id
_entity_poly.type
_entity_poly.pdbx_seq_one_letter_code
_entity_poly.pdbx_strand_id
1 'polypeptide(L)'
;MSAQQNSSLPVPLPSTIHYEVPLRILEQKTMKAIPIRGSQQQLVHELMVTLRKAVAQQKRLEETFEQAGLPIEHHWSVETIAGEKPSPPQ
;
A
#
# COMPACT_ATOMS: atom_id res chain seq x y z
N MET A 1 0.83 42.04 0.40
CA MET A 1 1.30 40.82 -0.27
C MET A 1 1.45 39.75 0.79
N SER A 2 0.44 38.91 0.99
CA SER A 2 0.50 37.80 1.94
C SER A 2 0.60 36.52 1.14
N ALA A 3 1.77 35.89 1.17
CA ALA A 3 1.97 34.57 0.60
C ALA A 3 1.17 33.58 1.44
N GLN A 4 0.02 33.15 0.92
CA GLN A 4 -0.77 32.06 1.49
C GLN A 4 0.12 30.82 1.43
N GLN A 5 0.69 30.43 2.59
CA GLN A 5 1.37 29.16 2.75
C GLN A 5 0.33 28.06 2.51
N ASN A 6 0.32 27.52 1.29
CA ASN A 6 -0.48 26.36 0.97
C ASN A 6 0.25 25.13 1.52
N SER A 7 0.16 24.93 2.84
CA SER A 7 0.61 23.70 3.50
C SER A 7 -0.38 22.59 3.15
N SER A 8 -0.34 22.11 1.90
CA SER A 8 -1.05 20.91 1.51
C SER A 8 -0.39 19.73 2.22
N LEU A 9 -1.03 19.26 3.28
CA LEU A 9 -0.63 18.01 3.94
C LEU A 9 -0.57 16.90 2.89
N PRO A 10 0.43 16.01 2.95
CA PRO A 10 0.55 14.92 1.99
C PRO A 10 -0.67 14.00 2.03
N VAL A 11 -1.04 13.48 0.87
CA VAL A 11 -2.12 12.51 0.73
C VAL A 11 -1.63 11.16 1.26
N PRO A 12 -2.29 10.59 2.27
CA PRO A 12 -1.88 9.31 2.83
C PRO A 12 -2.24 8.19 1.86
N LEU A 13 -1.25 7.41 1.45
CA LEU A 13 -1.43 6.17 0.69
C LEU A 13 -0.86 4.97 1.46
N PRO A 14 -1.44 3.77 1.31
CA PRO A 14 -0.86 2.58 1.94
C PRO A 14 0.51 2.27 1.33
N SER A 15 1.47 1.84 2.13
CA SER A 15 2.72 1.30 1.57
C SER A 15 2.45 0.06 0.71
N THR A 16 3.14 -0.09 -0.42
CA THR A 16 2.96 -1.22 -1.36
C THR A 16 3.19 -2.60 -0.72
N ILE A 17 3.96 -2.65 0.36
CA ILE A 17 4.24 -3.85 1.16
C ILE A 17 2.97 -4.55 1.67
N HIS A 18 1.86 -3.81 1.85
CA HIS A 18 0.54 -4.34 2.23
C HIS A 18 -0.04 -5.34 1.23
N TYR A 19 0.39 -5.26 -0.04
CA TYR A 19 -0.02 -6.19 -1.08
C TYR A 19 1.06 -7.26 -1.32
N GLU A 20 2.33 -6.90 -1.15
CA GLU A 20 3.45 -7.81 -1.38
C GLU A 20 3.52 -8.94 -0.35
N VAL A 21 3.26 -8.65 0.93
CA VAL A 21 3.31 -9.67 1.99
C VAL A 21 2.25 -10.77 1.75
N PRO A 22 0.97 -10.45 1.52
CA PRO A 22 -0.03 -11.44 1.13
C PRO A 22 0.36 -12.18 -0.16
N LEU A 23 0.87 -11.49 -1.18
CA LEU A 23 1.31 -12.13 -2.43
C LEU A 23 2.39 -13.19 -2.18
N ARG A 24 3.43 -12.88 -1.39
CA ARG A 24 4.49 -13.84 -1.06
C ARG A 24 3.97 -15.02 -0.26
N ILE A 25 3.04 -14.80 0.68
CA ILE A 25 2.41 -15.90 1.45
C ILE A 25 1.63 -16.82 0.51
N LEU A 26 0.79 -16.25 -0.36
CA LEU A 26 -0.01 -17.04 -1.31
C LEU A 26 0.89 -17.86 -2.24
N GLU A 27 1.92 -17.24 -2.81
CA GLU A 27 2.82 -17.86 -3.78
C GLU A 27 3.73 -18.92 -3.14
N GLN A 28 4.33 -18.62 -1.99
CA GLN A 28 5.38 -19.47 -1.42
C GLN A 28 4.88 -20.46 -0.38
N LYS A 29 3.76 -20.17 0.29
CA LYS A 29 3.19 -21.02 1.34
C LYS A 29 1.90 -21.67 0.89
N THR A 30 0.89 -20.88 0.51
CA THR A 30 -0.46 -21.41 0.24
C THR A 30 -0.47 -22.33 -0.98
N MET A 31 0.12 -21.90 -2.10
CA MET A 31 0.19 -22.72 -3.32
C MET A 31 0.92 -24.07 -3.12
N LYS A 32 1.87 -24.13 -2.16
CA LYS A 32 2.59 -25.37 -1.83
C LYS A 32 1.84 -26.26 -0.84
N ALA A 33 0.89 -25.70 -0.10
CA ALA A 33 0.12 -26.40 0.92
C ALA A 33 -1.21 -26.98 0.41
N ILE A 34 -1.60 -26.69 -0.84
CA ILE A 34 -2.87 -27.13 -1.42
C ILE A 34 -2.68 -28.16 -2.54
N PRO A 35 -3.68 -29.02 -2.82
CA PRO A 35 -3.60 -29.98 -3.93
C PRO A 35 -3.47 -29.30 -5.30
N ILE A 36 -2.63 -29.88 -6.14
CA ILE A 36 -2.49 -29.49 -7.56
C ILE A 36 -3.78 -29.84 -8.30
N ARG A 37 -4.30 -28.90 -9.12
CA ARG A 37 -5.56 -28.98 -9.89
C ARG A 37 -6.84 -29.05 -9.05
N GLY A 38 -6.79 -28.66 -7.77
CA GLY A 38 -7.98 -28.47 -6.93
C GLY A 38 -8.67 -27.12 -7.19
N SER A 39 -9.95 -27.01 -6.85
CA SER A 39 -10.70 -25.75 -6.92
C SER A 39 -10.08 -24.65 -6.06
N GLN A 40 -9.42 -25.01 -4.95
CA GLN A 40 -8.68 -24.07 -4.10
C GLN A 40 -7.50 -23.42 -4.83
N GLN A 41 -6.84 -24.13 -5.75
CA GLN A 41 -5.73 -23.57 -6.52
C GLN A 41 -6.19 -22.40 -7.38
N GLN A 42 -7.36 -22.55 -8.02
CA GLN A 42 -7.94 -21.49 -8.83
C GLN A 42 -8.28 -20.26 -7.97
N LEU A 43 -8.90 -20.47 -6.80
CA LEU A 43 -9.21 -19.38 -5.86
C LEU A 43 -7.96 -18.63 -5.39
N VAL A 44 -6.88 -19.36 -5.07
CA VAL A 44 -5.61 -18.73 -4.67
C VAL A 44 -5.00 -17.95 -5.83
N HIS A 45 -5.07 -18.48 -7.05
CA HIS A 45 -4.59 -17.78 -8.24
C HIS A 45 -5.38 -16.49 -8.53
N GLU A 46 -6.71 -16.55 -8.47
CA GLU A 46 -7.59 -15.39 -8.63
C GLU A 46 -7.31 -14.30 -7.59
N LEU A 47 -7.04 -14.70 -6.33
CA LEU A 47 -6.64 -13.77 -5.28
C LEU A 47 -5.29 -13.12 -5.57
N MET A 48 -4.29 -13.89 -6.01
CA MET A 48 -3.00 -13.33 -6.43
C MET A 48 -3.14 -12.35 -7.59
N VAL A 49 -3.99 -12.65 -8.58
CA VAL A 49 -4.27 -11.74 -9.71
C VAL A 49 -4.90 -10.45 -9.22
N THR A 50 -5.87 -10.53 -8.31
CA THR A 50 -6.53 -9.36 -7.71
C THR A 50 -5.53 -8.46 -6.98
N LEU A 51 -4.64 -9.03 -6.17
CA LEU A 51 -3.61 -8.26 -5.46
C LEU A 51 -2.63 -7.57 -6.42
N ARG A 52 -2.19 -8.24 -7.49
CA ARG A 52 -1.31 -7.63 -8.50
C ARG A 52 -2.01 -6.47 -9.23
N LYS A 53 -3.31 -6.60 -9.50
CA LYS A 53 -4.11 -5.51 -10.07
C LYS A 53 -4.23 -4.33 -9.11
N ALA A 54 -4.43 -4.58 -7.82
CA ALA A 54 -4.48 -3.53 -6.80
C ALA A 54 -3.15 -2.74 -6.75
N VAL A 55 -2.00 -3.42 -6.79
CA VAL A 55 -0.68 -2.75 -6.86
C VAL A 55 -0.56 -1.86 -8.11
N ALA A 56 -0.97 -2.36 -9.27
CA ALA A 56 -0.93 -1.58 -10.51
C ALA A 56 -1.87 -0.36 -10.45
N GLN A 57 -3.05 -0.52 -9.85
CA GLN A 57 -4.00 0.58 -9.65
C GLN A 57 -3.47 1.63 -8.68
N GLN A 58 -2.81 1.21 -7.60
CA GLN A 58 -2.17 2.15 -6.68
C GLN A 58 -1.07 2.96 -7.35
N LYS A 59 -0.18 2.33 -8.13
CA LYS A 59 0.86 3.06 -8.88
C LYS A 59 0.28 4.13 -9.80
N ARG A 60 -0.79 3.78 -10.52
CA ARG A 60 -1.51 4.75 -11.36
C ARG A 60 -2.12 5.90 -10.54
N LEU A 61 -2.61 5.61 -9.34
CA LEU A 61 -3.14 6.62 -8.42
C LEU A 61 -2.03 7.56 -7.94
N GLU A 62 -0.87 7.00 -7.57
CA GLU A 62 0.33 7.75 -7.19
C GLU A 62 0.78 8.68 -8.33
N GLU A 63 0.92 8.16 -9.55
CA GLU A 63 1.24 8.96 -10.75
C GLU A 63 0.23 10.09 -11.00
N THR A 64 -1.06 9.84 -10.75
CA THR A 64 -2.11 10.86 -10.90
C THR A 64 -1.98 11.97 -9.86
N PHE A 65 -1.63 11.64 -8.62
CA PHE A 65 -1.39 12.62 -7.57
C PHE A 65 -0.12 13.44 -7.82
N GLU A 66 0.96 12.79 -8.23
CA GLU A 66 2.20 13.46 -8.63
C GLU A 66 1.96 14.45 -9.78
N GLN A 67 1.22 14.05 -10.82
CA GLN A 67 0.83 14.92 -11.93
C GLN A 67 -0.02 16.11 -11.50
N ALA A 68 -0.84 15.93 -10.46
CA ALA A 68 -1.65 16.99 -9.86
C ALA A 68 -0.87 17.87 -8.85
N GLY A 69 0.41 17.61 -8.62
CA GLY A 69 1.23 18.32 -7.63
C GLY A 69 0.84 18.03 -6.18
N LEU A 70 0.16 16.91 -5.93
CA LEU A 70 -0.24 16.47 -4.60
C LEU A 70 0.89 15.63 -3.98
N PRO A 71 1.51 16.07 -2.86
CA PRO A 71 2.54 15.27 -2.20
C PRO A 71 1.92 13.99 -1.62
N ILE A 72 2.65 12.88 -1.66
CA ILE A 72 2.21 11.57 -1.16
C ILE A 72 3.02 11.20 0.08
N GLU A 73 2.35 10.63 1.08
CA GLU A 73 3.00 9.98 2.23
C GLU A 73 2.54 8.52 2.32
N HIS A 74 3.50 7.59 2.38
CA HIS A 74 3.20 6.16 2.48
C HIS A 74 3.08 5.71 3.94
N HIS A 75 1.98 5.05 4.28
CA HIS A 75 1.69 4.55 5.63
C HIS A 75 1.70 3.03 5.71
N TRP A 76 2.44 2.51 6.71
CA TRP A 76 2.45 1.09 7.08
C TRP A 76 1.28 0.71 8.01
N SER A 77 0.73 1.63 8.79
CA SER A 77 -0.39 1.34 9.69
C SER A 77 -1.39 2.48 9.64
N VAL A 78 -2.63 2.20 10.04
CA VAL A 78 -3.68 3.21 10.23
C VAL A 78 -3.35 4.12 11.42
N GLU A 79 -2.45 3.69 12.31
CA GLU A 79 -1.92 4.50 13.40
C GLU A 79 -0.94 5.56 12.87
N THR A 80 -1.47 6.65 12.35
CA THR A 80 -0.67 7.86 12.10
C THR A 80 -0.53 8.60 13.42
N ILE A 81 0.69 8.56 13.99
CA ILE A 81 1.10 9.43 15.11
C ILE A 81 0.95 10.86 14.63
N ALA A 82 -0.13 11.51 15.05
CA ALA A 82 -0.28 12.95 14.94
C ALA A 82 0.80 13.62 15.80
N GLY A 83 1.89 14.05 15.17
CA GLY A 83 2.68 15.19 15.64
C GLY A 83 3.47 15.08 16.94
N GLU A 84 3.79 13.90 17.47
CA GLU A 84 4.75 13.82 18.58
C GLU A 84 6.18 13.95 18.03
N LYS A 85 6.75 15.17 18.10
CA LYS A 85 8.20 15.34 18.07
C LYS A 85 8.77 14.48 19.20
N PRO A 86 9.63 13.47 18.96
CA PRO A 86 10.22 12.71 20.04
C PRO A 86 11.03 13.67 20.91
N SER A 87 10.52 13.97 22.11
CA SER A 87 11.28 14.69 23.12
C SER A 87 12.37 13.74 23.62
N PRO A 88 13.64 14.17 23.69
CA PRO A 88 14.71 13.33 24.22
C PRO A 88 14.40 12.94 25.67
N PRO A 89 14.69 11.70 26.08
CA PRO A 89 14.57 11.31 27.48
C PRO A 89 15.50 12.19 28.34
N GLN A 90 14.94 12.76 29.42
CA GLN A 90 15.69 13.33 30.54
C GLN A 90 16.31 12.21 31.38
#